data_AF-A0A3D3A4H0-F1
#
_entry.id   AF-A0A3D3A4H0-F1
#
_cell.length_a   1.000
_cell.length_b   1.000
_cell.length_c   1.000
_cell.angle_alpha   90.00
_cell.angle_beta   90.00
_cell.angle_gamma   90.00
#
_symmetry.space_group_name_H-M   'P 1'
#
loop_
_entity.id
_entity.type
_entity.pdbx_description
1 polymer ?
#
loop_
_entity_poly.entity_id
_entity_poly.type
_entity_poly.pdbx_seq_one_letter_code
_entity_poly.pdbx_strand_id
1 'polypeptide(L)'
;MPTTSRIVINVTTDENQVPVAMEWTAEDGGVMNQPASAMTLSMWNAEEFAAMRMDLWTKEMSVEEMRSFVVQTIMTLADTYERSTSD
;
A
#
# COMPACT_ATOMS: atom_id res chain seq x y z
N MET A 1 22.37 11.22 14.14
CA MET A 1 22.60 10.99 12.70
C MET A 1 21.26 10.59 12.10
N PRO A 2 20.83 11.15 10.96
CA PRO A 2 19.64 10.66 10.28
C PRO A 2 19.86 9.21 9.80
N THR A 3 18.85 8.38 9.94
CA THR A 3 18.82 7.01 9.41
C THR A 3 17.85 6.95 8.24
N THR A 4 18.19 6.16 7.23
CA THR A 4 17.36 5.98 6.04
C THR A 4 16.93 4.52 5.96
N SER A 5 15.63 4.28 6.00
CA SER A 5 15.03 2.97 5.77
C SER A 5 14.72 2.81 4.29
N ARG A 6 14.81 1.58 3.78
CA ARG A 6 14.40 1.25 2.42
C ARG A 6 13.15 0.37 2.44
N ILE A 7 12.16 0.77 1.64
CA ILE A 7 10.98 -0.04 1.30
C ILE A 7 11.06 -0.35 -0.19
N VAL A 8 10.96 -1.63 -0.55
CA VAL A 8 10.97 -2.09 -1.95
C VAL A 8 9.65 -2.81 -2.21
N ILE A 9 8.96 -2.44 -3.27
CA ILE A 9 7.73 -3.09 -3.73
C ILE A 9 7.98 -3.57 -5.15
N ASN A 10 7.95 -4.89 -5.35
CA ASN A 10 8.05 -5.51 -6.65
C ASN A 10 6.64 -5.84 -7.14
N VAL A 11 6.30 -5.37 -8.34
CA VAL A 11 5.01 -5.67 -9.00
C VAL A 11 5.32 -6.38 -10.30
N THR A 12 4.82 -7.61 -10.45
CA THR A 12 4.89 -8.38 -11.69
C THR A 12 3.56 -8.23 -12.41
N THR A 13 3.60 -7.85 -13.69
CA THR A 13 2.41 -7.69 -14.54
C THR A 13 2.40 -8.68 -15.70
N ASP A 14 1.22 -8.99 -16.21
CA ASP A 14 1.07 -9.71 -17.47
C ASP A 14 1.29 -8.80 -18.70
N GLU A 15 1.09 -9.37 -19.90
CA GLU A 15 1.21 -8.68 -21.18
C GLU A 15 0.26 -7.48 -21.36
N ASN A 16 -0.83 -7.43 -20.58
CA ASN A 16 -1.82 -6.34 -20.57
C ASN A 16 -1.61 -5.38 -19.39
N GLN A 17 -0.46 -5.45 -18.71
CA GLN A 17 -0.11 -4.63 -17.54
C GLN A 17 -1.01 -4.90 -16.32
N VAL A 18 -1.67 -6.06 -16.25
CA VAL A 18 -2.47 -6.46 -15.08
C VAL A 18 -1.55 -7.07 -14.02
N PRO A 19 -1.58 -6.62 -12.76
CA PRO A 19 -0.79 -7.22 -11.69
C PRO A 19 -1.12 -8.70 -11.48
N VAL A 20 -0.10 -9.56 -11.46
CA VAL A 20 -0.23 -11.00 -11.20
C VAL A 20 0.46 -11.43 -9.91
N ALA A 21 1.47 -10.69 -9.45
CA ALA A 21 2.13 -10.91 -8.17
C ALA A 21 2.68 -9.60 -7.61
N MET A 22 2.68 -9.47 -6.27
CA MET A 22 3.35 -8.39 -5.58
C MET A 22 4.10 -8.92 -4.36
N GLU A 23 5.28 -8.37 -4.14
CA GLU A 23 6.12 -8.68 -2.98
C GLU A 23 6.70 -7.38 -2.43
N TRP A 24 6.82 -7.27 -1.10
CA TRP A 24 7.42 -6.11 -0.48
C TRP A 24 8.42 -6.45 0.61
N THR A 25 9.40 -5.56 0.76
CA THR A 25 10.47 -5.65 1.75
C THR A 25 10.57 -4.33 2.48
N ALA A 26 10.64 -4.37 3.81
CA ALA A 26 10.93 -3.25 4.69
C ALA A 26 11.95 -3.71 5.74
N GLU A 27 13.23 -3.45 5.46
CA GLU A 27 14.38 -3.99 6.22
C GLU A 27 14.29 -3.62 7.72
N ASP A 28 14.02 -2.35 8.02
CA ASP A 28 13.93 -1.84 9.39
C ASP A 28 12.68 -2.35 10.14
N GLY A 29 11.66 -2.79 9.41
CA GLY A 29 10.45 -3.42 9.96
C GLY A 29 10.56 -4.93 10.10
N GLY A 30 11.67 -5.54 9.69
CA GLY A 30 11.86 -6.99 9.71
C GLY A 30 11.02 -7.75 8.67
N VAL A 31 10.53 -7.07 7.62
CA VAL A 31 9.74 -7.68 6.56
C VAL A 31 10.61 -7.91 5.34
N MET A 32 10.67 -9.15 4.85
CA MET A 32 11.52 -9.56 3.72
C MET A 32 10.71 -10.36 2.70
N ASN A 33 10.61 -9.86 1.46
CA ASN A 33 9.92 -10.48 0.32
C ASN A 33 8.53 -11.05 0.68
N GLN A 34 7.76 -10.28 1.44
CA GLN A 34 6.44 -10.70 1.87
C GLN A 34 5.46 -10.59 0.70
N PRO A 35 4.77 -11.67 0.30
CA PRO A 35 3.78 -11.61 -0.76
C PRO A 35 2.55 -10.80 -0.33
N ALA A 36 1.95 -10.10 -1.30
CA ALA A 36 0.73 -9.33 -1.12
C ALA A 36 -0.21 -9.49 -2.33
N SER A 37 -1.51 -9.61 -2.06
CA SER A 37 -2.53 -9.67 -3.12
C SER A 37 -3.09 -8.30 -3.48
N ALA A 38 -2.91 -7.29 -2.63
CA ALA A 38 -3.32 -5.90 -2.84
C ALA A 38 -2.38 -4.92 -2.13
N MET A 39 -2.28 -3.71 -2.65
CA MET A 39 -1.69 -2.56 -1.96
C MET A 39 -2.44 -1.26 -2.28
N THR A 40 -2.42 -0.35 -1.31
CA THR A 40 -2.76 1.06 -1.48
C THR A 40 -1.55 1.86 -1.03
N LEU A 41 -1.02 2.69 -1.92
CA LEU A 41 0.08 3.61 -1.65
C LEU A 41 -0.39 5.03 -1.92
N SER A 42 -0.19 5.91 -0.94
CA SER A 42 -0.51 7.34 -1.07
C SER A 42 0.64 8.17 -0.54
N MET A 43 1.07 9.17 -1.31
CA MET A 43 2.11 10.12 -0.94
C MET A 43 1.55 11.54 -1.05
N TRP A 44 1.77 12.36 -0.03
CA TRP A 44 1.37 13.76 -0.06
C TRP A 44 2.40 14.61 -0.80
N ASN A 45 1.97 15.29 -1.86
CA ASN A 45 2.76 16.31 -2.53
C ASN A 45 2.28 17.70 -2.07
N ALA A 46 3.11 18.39 -1.29
CA ALA A 46 2.79 19.71 -0.77
C ALA A 46 2.80 20.82 -1.83
N GLU A 47 3.58 20.66 -2.91
CA GLU A 47 3.67 21.66 -3.98
C GLU A 47 2.41 21.68 -4.83
N GLU A 48 1.87 20.51 -5.14
CA GLU A 48 0.62 20.34 -5.90
C GLU A 48 -0.63 20.33 -5.02
N PHE A 49 -0.44 20.34 -3.70
CA PHE A 49 -1.50 20.21 -2.70
C PHE A 49 -2.43 19.01 -2.97
N ALA A 50 -1.82 17.87 -3.32
CA ALA A 50 -2.52 16.69 -3.78
C ALA A 50 -1.88 15.40 -3.28
N ALA A 51 -2.70 14.36 -3.12
CA ALA A 51 -2.22 13.01 -2.87
C ALA A 51 -1.95 12.29 -4.19
N MET A 52 -0.70 11.88 -4.40
CA MET A 52 -0.34 10.91 -5.43
C MET A 52 -0.74 9.52 -4.94
N ARG A 53 -1.43 8.73 -5.77
CA ARG A 53 -1.98 7.43 -5.36
C ARG A 53 -1.68 6.33 -6.36
N MET A 54 -1.47 5.13 -5.83
CA MET A 54 -1.37 3.88 -6.58
C MET A 54 -2.09 2.79 -5.80
N ASP A 55 -3.19 2.30 -6.37
CA ASP A 55 -4.01 1.24 -5.79
C ASP A 55 -3.96 0.05 -6.74
N LEU A 56 -3.37 -1.05 -6.30
CA LEU A 56 -3.19 -2.26 -7.11
C LEU A 56 -3.76 -3.47 -6.36
N TRP A 57 -4.30 -4.41 -7.12
CA TRP A 57 -4.61 -5.76 -6.66
C TRP A 57 -4.28 -6.75 -7.76
N THR A 58 -3.95 -7.97 -7.34
CA THR A 58 -3.69 -9.08 -8.25
C THR A 58 -4.98 -9.55 -8.91
N LYS A 59 -4.84 -10.13 -10.10
CA LYS A 59 -5.94 -10.71 -10.88
C LYS A 59 -6.76 -11.76 -10.12
N GLU A 60 -6.12 -12.52 -9.23
CA GLU A 60 -6.74 -13.62 -8.47
C GLU A 60 -7.52 -13.17 -7.24
N MET A 61 -7.38 -11.90 -6.83
CA MET A 61 -8.12 -11.38 -5.68
C MET A 61 -9.63 -11.35 -5.99
N SER A 62 -10.44 -11.93 -5.13
CA SER A 62 -11.89 -11.94 -5.29
C SER A 62 -12.50 -10.56 -5.01
N VAL A 63 -13.69 -10.30 -5.57
CA VAL A 63 -14.45 -9.06 -5.30
C VAL A 63 -14.76 -8.89 -3.81
N GLU A 64 -14.95 -9.99 -3.08
CA GLU A 64 -15.18 -9.96 -1.63
C GLU A 64 -13.93 -9.50 -0.88
N GLU A 65 -12.77 -10.04 -1.21
CA GLU A 65 -11.49 -9.59 -0.65
C GLU A 65 -11.20 -8.14 -0.99
N MET A 66 -11.44 -7.70 -2.23
CA MET A 66 -11.28 -6.30 -2.63
C MET A 66 -12.13 -5.37 -1.76
N ARG A 67 -13.41 -5.71 -1.56
CA ARG A 67 -14.32 -4.94 -0.70
C ARG A 67 -13.80 -4.88 0.72
N SER A 68 -13.39 -6.03 1.26
CA SER A 68 -12.84 -6.13 2.62
C SER A 68 -11.58 -5.27 2.78
N PHE A 69 -10.66 -5.35 1.83
CA PHE A 69 -9.42 -4.57 1.79
C PHE A 69 -9.70 -3.06 1.80
N VAL A 70 -10.62 -2.58 0.96
CA VAL A 70 -10.98 -1.16 0.88
C VAL A 70 -11.60 -0.67 2.19
N VAL A 71 -12.57 -1.40 2.75
CA VAL A 71 -13.23 -1.02 4.00
C VAL A 71 -12.24 -0.98 5.16
N GLN A 72 -11.40 -2.01 5.30
CA GLN A 72 -10.39 -2.07 6.35
C GLN A 72 -9.34 -0.96 6.22
N THR A 73 -8.94 -0.64 4.99
CA THR A 73 -7.99 0.44 4.73
C THR A 73 -8.56 1.79 5.17
N ILE A 74 -9.82 2.09 4.81
CA ILE A 74 -10.48 3.34 5.21
C ILE A 74 -10.63 3.42 6.73
N MET A 75 -11.07 2.34 7.38
CA MET A 75 -11.20 2.30 8.85
C MET A 75 -9.85 2.55 9.53
N THR A 76 -8.80 1.86 9.08
CA THR A 76 -7.45 2.01 9.63
C THR A 76 -6.91 3.43 9.43
N LEU A 77 -7.24 4.07 8.30
CA LEU A 77 -6.87 5.45 8.02
C LEU A 77 -7.61 6.43 8.95
N ALA A 78 -8.89 6.20 9.19
CA ALA A 78 -9.70 6.98 10.13
C ALA A 78 -9.15 6.87 11.55
N ASP A 79 -8.89 5.64 12.03
CA ASP A 79 -8.26 5.41 13.35
C ASP A 79 -6.89 6.09 13.45
N THR A 80 -6.11 6.06 12.37
CA THR A 80 -4.79 6.72 12.34
C THR A 80 -4.93 8.24 12.41
N TYR A 81 -5.92 8.81 11.73
CA TYR A 81 -6.21 10.24 11.79
C TYR A 81 -6.60 10.66 13.22
N GLU A 82 -7.60 9.99 13.82
CA GLU A 82 -8.07 10.24 15.19
C GLU A 82 -6.90 10.22 16.20
N ARG A 83 -6.10 9.14 16.18
CA ARG A 83 -4.93 9.02 17.07
C ARG A 83 -3.88 10.11 16.84
N SER A 84 -3.73 10.60 15.61
CA SER A 84 -2.69 11.58 15.27
C SER A 84 -3.10 13.00 15.63
N THR A 85 -4.39 13.32 15.55
CA THR A 85 -4.91 14.65 15.92
C THR A 85 -5.25 14.76 17.40
N SER A 86 -5.37 13.64 18.11
CA SER A 86 -5.82 13.60 19.52
C SER A 86 -7.19 14.28 19.71
N ASP A 87 -8.04 14.24 18.67
CA ASP A 87 -9.45 14.65 18.70
C ASP A 87 -10.33 13.45 19.08
#